data_AF-A0A409X8K0-F1
#
_entry.id   AF-A0A409X8K0-F1
#
_cell.length_a   1.000
_cell.length_b   1.000
_cell.length_c   1.000
_cell.angle_alpha   90.00
_cell.angle_beta   90.00
_cell.angle_gamma   90.00
#
_symmetry.space_group_name_H-M   'P 1'
#
loop_
_entity.id
_entity.type
_entity.pdbx_description
1 polymer ?
#
loop_
_entity_poly.entity_id
_entity_poly.type
_entity_poly.pdbx_seq_one_letter_code
_entity_poly.pdbx_strand_id
1 'polypeptide(L)'
;MISRMRETARKQTIEWDTLDDFLDKFHNAFTPMDKTRSAMNEIQRLRQKPKIKVETIINRFKLLVGHANLGTETELDHTHLISLFQKSILPTLANKIITIQRWYKKVKQFNTNHRLAQIFKEETEEQRRTQK
;
A
#
# COMPACT_ATOMS: atom_id res chain seq x y z
N MET A 1 -78.27 13.92 5.16
CA MET A 1 -77.35 14.71 4.34
C MET A 1 -75.93 14.25 4.68
N ILE A 2 -75.33 13.36 3.89
CA ILE A 2 -73.95 12.88 4.11
C ILE A 2 -73.21 13.04 2.79
N SER A 3 -72.30 14.00 2.77
CA SER A 3 -71.43 14.31 1.63
C SER A 3 -70.35 13.23 1.54
N ARG A 4 -70.39 12.44 0.47
CA ARG A 4 -69.40 11.37 0.21
C ARG A 4 -68.19 12.02 -0.46
N MET A 5 -67.15 12.31 0.32
CA MET A 5 -65.86 12.74 -0.22
C MET A 5 -65.29 11.62 -1.10
N ARG A 6 -65.12 11.92 -2.39
CA ARG A 6 -64.54 11.01 -3.39
C ARG A 6 -63.03 11.23 -3.35
N GLU A 7 -62.32 10.43 -2.55
CA GLU A 7 -60.85 10.37 -2.57
C GLU A 7 -60.39 9.98 -3.98
N THR A 8 -59.65 10.87 -4.63
CA THR A 8 -58.94 10.60 -5.88
C THR A 8 -57.73 9.74 -5.55
N ALA A 9 -57.90 8.42 -5.65
CA ALA A 9 -56.81 7.47 -5.64
C ALA A 9 -55.82 7.84 -6.76
N ARG A 10 -54.72 8.49 -6.41
CA ARG A 10 -53.59 8.69 -7.31
C ARG A 10 -53.08 7.30 -7.68
N LYS A 11 -53.40 6.84 -8.90
CA LYS A 11 -52.74 5.69 -9.52
C LYS A 11 -51.25 6.01 -9.58
N GLN A 12 -50.49 5.52 -8.62
CA GLN A 12 -49.04 5.46 -8.75
C GLN A 12 -48.76 4.39 -9.78
N THR A 13 -48.52 4.82 -11.02
CA THR A 13 -47.99 3.94 -12.06
C THR A 13 -46.60 3.54 -11.60
N ILE A 14 -46.43 2.27 -11.25
CA ILE A 14 -45.09 1.73 -10.97
C ILE A 14 -44.39 1.70 -12.32
N GLU A 15 -43.48 2.65 -12.55
CA GLU A 15 -42.54 2.57 -13.66
C GLU A 15 -41.60 1.42 -13.37
N TRP A 16 -41.81 0.32 -14.09
CA TRP A 16 -40.86 -0.78 -14.11
C TRP A 16 -39.74 -0.38 -15.04
N ASP A 17 -38.53 -0.29 -14.48
CA ASP A 17 -37.30 -0.16 -15.26
C ASP A 17 -37.31 -1.19 -16.41
N THR A 18 -36.77 -0.79 -17.56
CA THR A 18 -36.56 -1.77 -18.63
C THR A 18 -35.54 -2.83 -18.18
N LEU A 19 -35.54 -4.00 -18.81
CA LEU A 19 -34.53 -5.02 -18.52
C LEU A 19 -33.11 -4.46 -18.65
N ASP A 20 -32.89 -3.56 -19.63
CA ASP A 20 -31.61 -2.90 -19.85
C ASP A 20 -31.25 -1.96 -18.70
N ASP A 21 -32.20 -1.16 -18.21
CA ASP A 21 -32.00 -0.29 -17.04
C ASP A 21 -31.73 -1.11 -15.76
N PHE A 22 -32.42 -2.25 -15.60
CA PHE A 22 -32.17 -3.17 -14.49
C PHE A 22 -30.77 -3.77 -14.59
N LEU A 23 -30.36 -4.25 -15.76
CA LEU A 23 -29.05 -4.83 -15.97
C LEU A 23 -27.94 -3.79 -15.80
N ASP A 24 -28.13 -2.55 -16.27
CA ASP A 24 -27.16 -1.48 -16.07
C ASP A 24 -27.05 -1.11 -14.58
N LYS A 25 -28.17 -0.94 -13.87
CA LYS A 25 -28.17 -0.71 -12.41
C LYS A 25 -27.57 -1.89 -11.64
N PHE A 26 -27.83 -3.12 -12.07
CA PHE A 26 -27.28 -4.34 -11.48
C PHE A 26 -25.77 -4.41 -11.70
N HIS A 27 -25.30 -4.25 -12.93
CA HIS A 27 -23.87 -4.19 -13.24
C HIS A 27 -23.18 -3.05 -12.50
N ASN A 28 -23.82 -1.88 -12.39
CA ASN A 28 -23.31 -0.74 -11.62
C ASN A 28 -23.28 -1.00 -10.11
N ALA A 29 -24.24 -1.75 -9.57
CA ALA A 29 -24.27 -2.17 -8.16
C ALA A 29 -23.17 -3.20 -7.84
N PHE A 30 -22.76 -4.00 -8.84
CA PHE A 30 -21.65 -4.94 -8.76
C PHE A 30 -20.35 -4.40 -9.38
N THR A 31 -20.30 -3.12 -9.79
CA THR A 31 -19.07 -2.46 -10.23
C THR A 31 -18.05 -2.66 -9.12
N PRO A 32 -16.85 -3.20 -9.43
CA PRO A 32 -15.87 -3.51 -8.41
C PRO A 32 -15.67 -2.28 -7.55
N MET A 33 -15.98 -2.38 -6.26
CA MET A 33 -15.55 -1.40 -5.27
C MET A 33 -14.08 -1.17 -5.55
N ASP A 34 -13.73 0.01 -6.11
CA ASP A 34 -12.45 0.33 -6.76
C ASP A 34 -11.35 -0.65 -6.33
N LYS A 35 -10.95 -1.56 -7.24
CA LYS A 35 -10.07 -2.70 -6.90
C LYS A 35 -8.83 -2.23 -6.16
N THR A 36 -8.38 -1.02 -6.48
CA THR A 36 -7.30 -0.28 -5.80
C THR A 36 -7.65 -0.01 -4.34
N ARG A 37 -8.78 0.65 -4.09
CA ARG A 37 -9.31 0.96 -2.75
C ARG A 37 -9.59 -0.29 -1.93
N SER A 38 -10.16 -1.32 -2.55
CA SER A 38 -10.44 -2.61 -1.91
C SER A 38 -9.15 -3.31 -1.49
N ALA A 39 -8.15 -3.38 -2.38
CA ALA A 39 -6.85 -3.93 -2.09
C ALA A 39 -6.13 -3.16 -0.98
N MET A 40 -6.19 -1.82 -1.01
CA MET A 40 -5.62 -0.98 0.05
C MET A 40 -6.27 -1.26 1.41
N ASN A 41 -7.59 -1.38 1.47
CA ASN A 41 -8.31 -1.73 2.70
C ASN A 41 -7.90 -3.12 3.24
N GLU A 42 -7.72 -4.10 2.34
CA GLU A 42 -7.26 -5.43 2.71
C GLU A 42 -5.80 -5.42 3.21
N ILE A 43 -4.91 -4.62 2.61
CA ILE A 43 -3.53 -4.43 3.12
C ILE A 43 -3.56 -3.89 4.55
N GLN A 44 -4.39 -2.88 4.81
CA GLN A 44 -4.49 -2.27 6.14
C GLN A 44 -4.99 -3.26 7.20
N ARG A 45 -5.83 -4.23 6.81
CA ARG A 45 -6.39 -5.27 7.68
C ARG A 45 -5.53 -6.52 7.77
N LEU A 46 -4.57 -6.71 6.86
CA LEU A 46 -3.70 -7.88 6.83
C LEU A 46 -2.88 -7.95 8.12
N ARG A 47 -3.02 -9.04 8.87
CA ARG A 47 -2.28 -9.31 10.11
C ARG A 47 -1.89 -10.78 10.20
N GLN A 48 -0.61 -11.05 10.45
CA GLN A 48 -0.11 -12.40 10.70
C GLN A 48 -0.66 -12.92 12.02
N LYS A 49 -1.34 -14.07 11.97
CA LYS A 49 -1.71 -14.82 13.17
C LYS A 49 -0.54 -15.73 13.59
N PRO A 50 -0.36 -16.06 14.88
CA PRO A 50 0.78 -16.85 15.37
C PRO A 50 1.01 -18.19 14.66
N LYS A 51 -0.07 -18.84 14.21
CA LYS A 51 -0.04 -20.14 13.52
C LYS A 51 0.12 -20.04 12.00
N ILE A 52 0.10 -18.82 11.44
CA ILE A 52 0.21 -18.59 10.00
C ILE A 52 1.68 -18.35 9.64
N LYS A 53 2.15 -19.11 8.66
CA LYS A 53 3.47 -18.98 8.06
C LYS A 53 3.66 -17.59 7.45
N VAL A 54 4.85 -17.00 7.63
CA VAL A 54 5.13 -15.64 7.14
C VAL A 54 5.07 -15.57 5.61
N GLU A 55 5.40 -16.66 4.92
CA GLU A 55 5.36 -16.79 3.47
C GLU A 55 3.94 -16.57 2.93
N THR A 56 2.92 -17.06 3.65
CA THR A 56 1.52 -16.83 3.29
C THR A 56 1.16 -15.34 3.37
N ILE A 57 1.67 -14.64 4.37
CA ILE A 57 1.47 -13.20 4.54
C ILE A 57 2.22 -12.42 3.45
N ILE A 58 3.46 -12.81 3.15
CA ILE A 58 4.27 -12.21 2.07
C ILE A 58 3.56 -12.34 0.73
N ASN A 59 3.09 -13.53 0.38
CA ASN A 59 2.42 -13.76 -0.90
C ASN A 59 1.11 -12.98 -1.01
N ARG A 60 0.30 -12.97 0.06
CA ARG A 60 -0.94 -12.17 0.09
C ARG A 60 -0.65 -10.68 0.03
N PHE A 61 0.37 -10.20 0.73
CA PHE A 61 0.78 -8.80 0.69
C PHE A 61 1.22 -8.39 -0.72
N LYS A 62 2.09 -9.16 -1.38
CA LYS A 62 2.54 -8.91 -2.77
C LYS A 62 1.37 -8.82 -3.74
N LEU A 63 0.43 -9.76 -3.65
CA LEU A 63 -0.77 -9.75 -4.50
C LEU A 63 -1.58 -8.47 -4.32
N LEU A 64 -1.83 -8.08 -3.07
CA LEU A 64 -2.60 -6.88 -2.77
C LEU A 64 -1.89 -5.59 -3.17
N VAL A 65 -0.57 -5.53 -3.01
CA VAL A 65 0.26 -4.40 -3.49
C VAL A 65 0.12 -4.23 -5.00
N GLY A 66 0.15 -5.33 -5.76
CA GLY A 66 -0.10 -5.29 -7.20
C GLY A 66 -1.51 -4.83 -7.57
N HIS A 67 -2.53 -5.32 -6.86
CA HIS A 67 -3.91 -4.87 -7.08
C HIS A 67 -4.17 -3.42 -6.67
N ALA A 68 -3.43 -2.92 -5.68
CA ALA A 68 -3.48 -1.53 -5.24
C ALA A 68 -2.64 -0.58 -6.11
N ASN A 69 -1.98 -1.10 -7.15
CA ASN A 69 -1.09 -0.36 -8.04
C ASN A 69 -0.10 0.55 -7.27
N LEU A 70 0.45 0.03 -6.16
CA LEU A 70 1.41 0.78 -5.36
C LEU A 70 2.74 0.82 -6.08
N GLY A 71 3.32 2.02 -6.19
CA GLY A 71 4.63 2.23 -6.78
C GLY A 71 5.69 1.36 -6.11
N THR A 72 6.69 0.95 -6.89
CA THR A 72 7.88 0.21 -6.42
C THR A 72 9.15 0.79 -7.04
N GLU A 73 9.11 2.05 -7.49
CA GLU A 73 10.19 2.64 -8.29
C GLU A 73 11.07 3.54 -7.44
N THR A 74 10.48 4.30 -6.51
CA THR A 74 11.22 5.29 -5.72
C THR A 74 11.60 4.76 -4.34
N GLU A 75 12.63 5.34 -3.70
CA GLU A 75 13.00 5.00 -2.32
C GLU A 75 11.85 5.28 -1.33
N LEU A 76 11.04 6.31 -1.62
CA LEU A 76 9.85 6.65 -0.83
C LEU A 76 8.80 5.53 -0.91
N ASP A 77 8.56 5.00 -2.11
CA ASP A 77 7.63 3.89 -2.33
C ASP A 77 8.04 2.65 -1.54
N HIS A 78 9.32 2.27 -1.64
CA HIS A 78 9.87 1.14 -0.90
C HIS A 78 9.74 1.33 0.61
N THR A 79 9.99 2.54 1.11
CA THR A 79 9.86 2.88 2.53
C THR A 79 8.40 2.73 2.99
N HIS A 80 7.45 3.19 2.17
CA HIS A 80 6.03 3.06 2.44
C HIS A 80 5.58 1.59 2.48
N LEU A 81 6.00 0.79 1.48
CA LEU A 81 5.70 -0.64 1.40
C LEU A 81 6.28 -1.43 2.57
N ILE A 82 7.52 -1.15 2.98
CA ILE A 82 8.12 -1.79 4.15
C ILE A 82 7.33 -1.45 5.41
N SER A 83 6.90 -0.20 5.57
CA SER A 83 6.11 0.24 6.72
C SER A 83 4.74 -0.45 6.78
N LEU A 84 4.06 -0.60 5.63
CA LEU A 84 2.81 -1.37 5.54
C LEU A 84 3.04 -2.86 5.85
N PHE A 85 4.11 -3.44 5.31
CA PHE A 85 4.43 -4.84 5.53
C PHE A 85 4.77 -5.13 6.99
N GLN A 86 5.52 -4.27 7.67
CA GLN A 86 5.85 -4.39 9.09
C GLN A 86 4.59 -4.43 9.97
N LYS A 87 3.54 -3.66 9.63
CA LYS A 87 2.25 -3.71 10.32
C LYS A 87 1.47 -5.01 10.08
N SER A 88 1.81 -5.74 9.02
CA SER A 88 1.13 -6.98 8.63
C SER A 88 1.71 -8.25 9.23
N ILE A 89 2.92 -8.21 9.80
CA ILE A 89 3.62 -9.36 10.38
C ILE A 89 3.69 -9.30 11.90
N LEU A 90 4.17 -10.38 12.53
CA LEU A 90 4.35 -10.41 13.98
C LEU A 90 5.38 -9.34 14.44
N PRO A 91 5.15 -8.68 15.60
CA PRO A 91 6.06 -7.65 16.12
C PRO A 91 7.51 -8.13 16.26
N THR A 92 7.72 -9.40 16.64
CA THR A 92 9.05 -10.01 16.78
C THR A 92 9.80 -10.04 15.45
N LEU A 93 9.11 -10.28 14.33
CA LEU A 93 9.69 -10.26 12.99
C LEU A 93 9.88 -8.82 12.49
N ALA A 94 8.91 -7.94 12.73
CA ALA A 94 9.03 -6.52 12.39
C ALA A 94 10.26 -5.87 13.05
N ASN A 95 10.52 -6.18 14.32
CA ASN A 95 11.71 -5.71 15.03
C ASN A 95 13.02 -6.19 14.40
N LYS A 96 13.07 -7.44 13.90
CA LYS A 96 14.25 -7.94 13.18
C LYS A 96 14.49 -7.16 11.89
N ILE A 97 13.44 -6.82 11.14
CA ILE A 97 13.54 -5.98 9.93
C ILE A 97 14.13 -4.61 10.28
N ILE A 98 13.62 -3.96 11.33
CA ILE A 98 14.12 -2.65 11.80
C ILE A 98 15.62 -2.73 12.13
N THR A 99 16.05 -3.79 12.81
CA THR A 99 17.48 -3.99 13.14
C THR A 99 18.33 -4.12 11.88
N ILE A 100 17.89 -4.90 10.89
CA ILE A 100 18.61 -5.04 9.61
C ILE A 100 18.70 -3.70 8.88
N GLN A 101 17.61 -2.94 8.80
CA GLN A 101 17.61 -1.60 8.18
C GLN A 101 18.59 -0.65 8.87
N ARG A 102 18.67 -0.70 10.21
CA ARG A 102 19.63 0.11 10.99
C ARG A 102 21.07 -0.26 10.65
N TRP A 103 21.38 -1.55 10.57
CA TRP A 103 22.72 -2.02 10.20
C TRP A 103 23.10 -1.61 8.79
N TYR A 104 22.18 -1.77 7.83
CA TYR A 104 22.40 -1.34 6.46
C TYR A 104 22.75 0.15 6.37
N LYS A 105 22.03 1.01 7.09
CA LYS A 105 22.33 2.46 7.15
C LYS A 105 23.74 2.74 7.69
N LYS A 106 24.15 2.04 8.76
CA LYS A 106 25.48 2.17 9.34
C LYS A 106 26.58 1.76 8.36
N VAL A 107 26.40 0.64 7.67
CA VAL A 107 27.38 0.15 6.68
C VAL A 107 27.50 1.11 5.50
N LYS A 108 26.37 1.63 4.98
CA LYS A 108 26.38 2.63 3.91
C LYS A 108 27.15 3.88 4.33
N GLN A 109 26.90 4.39 5.54
CA GLN A 109 27.61 5.55 6.07
C GLN A 109 29.11 5.29 6.24
N PHE A 110 29.47 4.15 6.81
CA PHE A 110 30.87 3.76 6.98
C PHE A 110 31.61 3.70 5.65
N ASN A 111 31.01 3.05 4.63
CA ASN A 111 31.61 2.94 3.30
C ASN A 111 31.80 4.32 2.64
N THR A 112 30.81 5.21 2.75
CA THR A 112 30.93 6.60 2.25
C THR A 112 32.07 7.33 2.95
N ASN A 113 32.13 7.27 4.28
CA ASN A 113 33.19 7.92 5.06
C ASN A 113 34.57 7.37 4.71
N HIS A 114 34.69 6.06 4.51
CA HIS A 114 35.94 5.41 4.11
C HIS A 114 36.41 5.94 2.75
N ARG A 115 35.51 6.02 1.75
CA ARG A 115 35.83 6.57 0.43
C ARG A 115 36.30 8.02 0.50
N LEU A 116 35.60 8.86 1.28
CA LEU A 116 36.00 10.25 1.48
C LEU A 116 37.38 10.36 2.14
N ALA A 117 37.66 9.54 3.15
CA ALA A 117 38.96 9.52 3.82
C ALA A 117 40.10 9.10 2.87
N GLN A 118 39.85 8.18 1.94
CA GLN A 118 40.82 7.80 0.92
C GLN A 118 41.14 8.97 -0.02
N ILE A 119 40.10 9.67 -0.52
CA ILE A 119 40.26 10.85 -1.38
C ILE A 119 41.09 11.93 -0.68
N PHE A 120 40.75 12.29 0.55
CA PHE A 120 41.50 13.31 1.30
C PHE A 120 42.96 12.91 1.54
N LYS A 121 43.22 11.62 1.75
CA LYS A 121 44.59 11.13 1.92
C LYS A 121 45.39 11.29 0.63
N GLU A 122 44.81 10.91 -0.51
CA GLU A 122 45.43 11.05 -1.84
C GLU A 122 45.72 12.52 -2.18
N GLU A 123 44.74 13.41 -2.00
CA GLU A 123 44.91 14.86 -2.21
C GLU A 123 46.03 15.44 -1.33
N THR A 124 46.08 15.03 -0.06
CA THR A 124 47.14 15.47 0.87
C THR A 124 48.52 14.96 0.45
N GLU A 125 48.62 13.73 -0.05
CA GLU A 125 49.86 13.18 -0.56
C GLU A 125 50.32 13.88 -1.85
N GLU A 126 49.39 14.25 -2.73
CA GLU A 126 49.67 14.95 -3.97
C GLU A 126 50.14 16.40 -3.73
N GLN A 127 49.53 17.11 -2.78
CA GLN A 127 49.99 18.43 -2.34
C GLN A 127 51.41 18.38 -1.76
N ARG A 128 51.76 17.33 -1.01
CA ARG A 128 53.12 17.15 -0.48
C ARG A 128 54.17 16.84 -1.56
N ARG A 129 53.76 16.23 -2.68
CA ARG A 129 54.66 15.94 -3.81
C ARG A 129 54.90 17.15 -4.70
N THR A 130 53.93 18.05 -4.83
CA THR A 130 54.04 19.27 -5.66
C THR A 130 54.73 20.44 -4.93
N GLN A 131 54.86 20.38 -3.60
CA GLN A 131 55.62 21.34 -2.79
C GLN A 131 57.10 20.97 -2.57
N LYS A 132 57.57 19.84 -3.13
CA LYS A 132 58.98 19.43 -3.15
C LYS A 132 59.58 19.67 -4.53
#